data_AF-A0A6N7KIF8-F1
#
_entry.id   AF-A0A6N7KIF8-F1
#
_cell.length_a   1.000
_cell.length_b   1.000
_cell.length_c   1.000
_cell.angle_alpha   90.00
_cell.angle_beta   90.00
_cell.angle_gamma   90.00
#
_symmetry.space_group_name_H-M   'P 1'
#
loop_
_entity.id
_entity.type
_entity.pdbx_description
1 polymer ?
#
loop_
_entity_poly.entity_id
_entity_poly.type
_entity_poly.pdbx_seq_one_letter_code
_entity_poly.pdbx_strand_id
1 'polypeptide(L)'
;MTSEAAVPPIEVPCPQCAVPVEPESLRCPSCREDLAALVRLRYAGRIDYNEALAAVRAGDDPSALVLLRRALAAEPGLLPARELLAAVEARLGV
;
A
#
# COMPACT_ATOMS: atom_id res chain seq x y z
N MET A 1 25.27 -0.06 -5.83
CA MET A 1 24.36 -0.43 -4.72
C MET A 1 23.35 0.69 -4.58
N THR A 2 22.31 0.71 -5.42
CA THR A 2 21.23 1.68 -5.28
C THR A 2 20.45 1.28 -4.04
N SER A 3 20.52 2.09 -2.99
CA SER A 3 19.67 1.97 -1.82
C SER A 3 18.24 2.09 -2.30
N GLU A 4 17.53 0.97 -2.39
CA GLU A 4 16.08 0.94 -2.58
C GLU A 4 15.50 1.63 -1.35
N ALA A 5 15.14 2.91 -1.50
CA ALA A 5 14.61 3.70 -0.40
C ALA A 5 13.28 3.05 0.02
N ALA A 6 13.28 2.40 1.18
CA ALA A 6 12.10 1.77 1.73
C ALA A 6 10.96 2.80 1.80
N VAL A 7 9.77 2.42 1.30
CA VAL A 7 8.58 3.29 1.39
C VAL A 7 8.27 3.50 2.87
N PRO A 8 8.30 4.75 3.40
CA PRO A 8 8.11 5.00 4.81
C PRO A 8 6.72 4.52 5.26
N PRO A 9 6.55 4.03 6.50
CA PRO A 9 5.26 3.58 7.00
C PRO A 9 4.24 4.73 7.00
N ILE A 10 2.96 4.40 6.86
CA ILE A 10 1.88 5.37 6.96
C ILE A 10 1.60 5.58 8.45
N GLU A 11 1.70 6.82 8.91
CA GLU A 11 1.28 7.17 10.27
C GLU A 11 -0.25 7.07 10.37
N VAL A 12 -0.73 6.27 11.33
CA VAL A 12 -2.16 6.08 11.60
C VAL A 12 -2.46 6.51 13.03
N PRO A 13 -2.97 7.74 13.25
CA PRO A 13 -3.34 8.20 14.57
C PRO A 13 -4.68 7.58 15.00
N CYS A 14 -4.80 7.27 16.29
CA CYS A 14 -6.07 6.91 16.90
C CYS A 14 -7.07 8.08 16.74
N PRO A 15 -8.29 7.85 16.22
CA PRO A 15 -9.27 8.91 16.03
C PRO A 15 -9.80 9.51 17.34
N GLN A 16 -9.63 8.80 18.47
CA GLN A 16 -10.05 9.26 19.79
C GLN A 16 -8.93 9.99 20.53
N CYS A 17 -7.71 9.47 20.50
CA CYS A 17 -6.60 9.96 21.30
C CYS A 17 -5.60 10.83 20.51
N ALA A 18 -5.68 10.84 19.18
CA ALA A 18 -4.71 11.46 18.27
C ALA A 18 -3.25 10.99 18.44
N VAL A 19 -3.03 9.88 19.16
CA VAL A 19 -1.70 9.27 19.32
C VAL A 19 -1.44 8.22 18.23
N PRO A 20 -0.19 8.03 17.79
CA PRO A 20 0.17 6.96 16.85
C PRO A 20 -0.21 5.57 17.37
N VAL A 21 -0.62 4.70 16.46
CA VAL A 21 -0.85 3.27 16.74
C VAL A 21 0.45 2.56 17.09
N GLU A 22 0.40 1.60 18.02
CA GLU A 22 1.51 0.69 18.28
C GLU A 22 1.65 -0.31 17.11
N PRO A 23 2.82 -0.40 16.44
CA PRO A 23 2.97 -1.15 15.19
C PRO A 23 2.68 -2.65 15.29
N GLU A 24 3.03 -3.30 16.40
CA GLU A 24 2.91 -4.74 16.58
C GLU A 24 1.50 -5.16 16.96
N SER A 25 0.85 -4.41 17.86
CA SER A 25 -0.47 -4.75 18.38
C SER A 25 -1.61 -4.16 17.57
N LEU A 26 -1.33 -3.12 16.77
CA LEU A 26 -2.30 -2.28 16.08
C LEU A 26 -3.34 -1.66 17.03
N ARG A 27 -2.98 -1.50 18.31
CA ARG A 27 -3.83 -0.86 19.32
C ARG A 27 -3.34 0.55 19.62
N CYS A 28 -4.28 1.38 20.07
CA CYS A 28 -3.90 2.67 20.65
C CYS A 28 -3.19 2.46 22.00
N PRO A 29 -1.97 2.99 22.21
CA PRO A 29 -1.28 2.86 23.49
C PRO A 29 -1.95 3.63 24.64
N SER A 30 -2.90 4.53 24.34
CA SER A 30 -3.63 5.33 25.32
C SER A 30 -4.98 4.70 25.71
N CYS A 31 -5.93 4.58 24.76
CA CYS A 31 -7.28 4.07 25.06
C CYS A 31 -7.47 2.56 24.80
N ARG A 32 -6.45 1.88 24.24
CA ARG A 32 -6.47 0.44 23.88
C ARG A 32 -7.46 0.02 22.79
N GLU A 33 -8.05 0.99 22.09
CA GLU A 33 -8.89 0.75 20.91
C GLU A 33 -8.16 -0.12 19.88
N ASP A 34 -8.91 -1.00 19.22
CA ASP A 34 -8.38 -1.86 18.16
C ASP A 34 -8.43 -1.10 16.83
N LEU A 35 -7.27 -0.73 16.29
CA LEU A 35 -7.15 0.07 15.08
C LEU A 35 -6.84 -0.79 13.85
N ALA A 36 -6.88 -2.12 13.95
CA ALA A 36 -6.50 -3.01 12.84
C ALA A 36 -7.27 -2.72 11.55
N ALA A 37 -8.58 -2.47 11.65
CA ALA A 37 -9.41 -2.12 10.49
C ALA A 37 -9.00 -0.76 9.87
N LEU A 38 -8.70 0.25 10.70
CA LEU A 38 -8.25 1.56 10.24
C LEU A 38 -6.87 1.47 9.57
N VAL A 39 -5.93 0.73 10.18
CA VAL A 39 -4.61 0.48 9.61
C VAL A 39 -4.74 -0.22 8.27
N ARG A 40 -5.58 -1.27 8.16
CA ARG A 40 -5.83 -1.96 6.89
C ARG A 40 -6.37 -1.02 5.82
N LEU A 41 -7.32 -0.15 6.18
CA LEU A 41 -7.87 0.84 5.25
C LEU A 41 -6.79 1.82 4.77
N ARG A 42 -5.93 2.31 5.67
CA ARG A 42 -4.83 3.22 5.33
C ARG A 42 -3.78 2.56 4.44
N TYR A 43 -3.51 1.28 4.65
CA TYR A 43 -2.55 0.50 3.85
C TYR A 43 -3.15 -0.12 2.58
N ALA A 44 -4.43 0.15 2.26
CA ALA A 44 -5.11 -0.47 1.12
C ALA A 44 -4.33 -0.32 -0.19
N GLY A 45 -3.75 0.86 -0.45
CA GLY A 45 -2.95 1.09 -1.65
C GLY A 45 -1.70 0.20 -1.73
N ARG A 46 -1.03 -0.02 -0.60
CA ARG A 46 0.16 -0.88 -0.52
C ARG A 46 -0.17 -2.35 -0.57
N ILE A 47 -1.33 -2.75 -0.03
CA ILE A 47 -1.86 -4.10 -0.16
C ILE A 47 -2.11 -4.40 -1.64
N ASP A 48 -2.84 -3.53 -2.34
CA ASP A 48 -3.11 -3.68 -3.77
C ASP A 48 -1.80 -3.69 -4.60
N TYR A 49 -0.81 -2.87 -4.25
CA TYR A 49 0.54 -2.92 -4.87
C TYR A 49 1.24 -4.27 -4.67
N ASN A 50 1.23 -4.81 -3.45
CA ASN A 50 1.85 -6.10 -3.17
C ASN A 50 1.15 -7.26 -3.90
N GLU A 51 -0.18 -7.21 -4.01
CA GLU A 51 -0.96 -8.15 -4.82
C GLU A 51 -0.61 -8.00 -6.31
N ALA A 52 -0.42 -6.77 -6.81
CA ALA A 52 0.00 -6.54 -8.19
C ALA A 52 1.39 -7.14 -8.48
N LEU A 53 2.34 -7.01 -7.54
CA LEU A 53 3.65 -7.67 -7.66
C LEU A 53 3.50 -9.19 -7.77
N ALA A 54 2.57 -9.79 -7.02
CA ALA A 54 2.30 -11.22 -7.14
C ALA A 54 1.68 -11.59 -8.50
N ALA A 55 0.74 -10.78 -9.00
CA ALA A 55 0.13 -10.96 -10.31
C ALA A 55 1.18 -10.86 -11.45
N VAL A 56 2.07 -9.85 -11.42
CA VAL A 56 3.17 -9.73 -12.40
C VAL A 56 4.09 -10.95 -12.35
N ARG A 57 4.46 -11.43 -11.16
CA ARG A 57 5.28 -12.65 -11.03
C ARG A 57 4.60 -13.90 -11.59
N ALA A 58 3.27 -13.94 -11.55
CA ALA A 58 2.47 -15.03 -12.13
C ALA A 58 2.22 -14.85 -13.65
N GLY A 59 2.64 -13.74 -14.25
CA GLY A 59 2.37 -13.40 -15.65
C GLY A 59 0.96 -12.86 -15.92
N ASP A 60 0.21 -12.49 -14.88
CA ASP A 60 -1.14 -11.93 -14.98
C ASP A 60 -1.11 -10.39 -14.99
N ASP A 61 -0.63 -9.86 -16.10
CA ASP A 61 -0.54 -8.40 -16.32
C ASP A 61 -1.89 -7.68 -16.32
N PRO A 62 -3.00 -8.26 -16.85
CA PRO A 62 -4.32 -7.64 -16.73
C PRO A 62 -4.79 -7.43 -15.29
N SER A 63 -4.60 -8.43 -14.41
CA SER A 63 -4.94 -8.26 -12.99
C SER A 63 -4.00 -7.26 -12.31
N ALA A 64 -2.70 -7.30 -12.63
CA ALA A 64 -1.74 -6.33 -12.12
C ALA A 64 -2.14 -4.89 -12.49
N LEU A 65 -2.60 -4.65 -13.72
CA LEU A 65 -3.05 -3.34 -14.20
C LEU A 65 -4.19 -2.78 -13.32
N VAL A 66 -5.20 -3.60 -13.02
CA VAL A 66 -6.34 -3.20 -12.18
C VAL A 66 -5.89 -2.88 -10.75
N LEU A 67 -5.06 -3.74 -10.18
CA LEU A 67 -4.54 -3.56 -8.81
C LEU A 67 -3.67 -2.31 -8.69
N LEU A 68 -2.80 -2.03 -9.66
CA LEU A 68 -1.94 -0.84 -9.63
C LEU A 68 -2.72 0.46 -9.76
N ARG A 69 -3.78 0.48 -10.59
CA ARG A 69 -4.69 1.63 -10.68
C ARG A 69 -5.40 1.89 -9.36
N ARG A 70 -5.87 0.83 -8.68
CA ARG A 70 -6.45 0.96 -7.33
C ARG A 70 -5.42 1.42 -6.29
N ALA A 71 -4.21 0.87 -6.35
CA ALA A 71 -3.12 1.25 -5.46
C ALA A 71 -2.84 2.76 -5.54
N LEU A 72 -2.73 3.30 -6.74
CA LEU A 72 -2.49 4.73 -6.97
C LEU A 72 -3.71 5.61 -6.73
N ALA A 73 -4.93 5.08 -6.83
CA ALA A 73 -6.13 5.79 -6.41
C ALA A 73 -6.16 5.97 -4.88
N ALA A 74 -5.68 4.97 -4.12
CA ALA A 74 -5.61 5.03 -2.66
C ALA A 74 -4.37 5.79 -2.14
N GLU A 75 -3.21 5.64 -2.78
CA GLU A 75 -1.96 6.30 -2.42
C GLU A 75 -1.28 6.90 -3.67
N PRO A 76 -1.68 8.11 -4.13
CA PRO A 76 -1.13 8.71 -5.35
C PRO A 76 0.39 8.93 -5.33
N GLY A 77 0.98 9.03 -4.14
CA GLY A 77 2.42 9.21 -3.92
C GLY A 77 3.24 7.92 -3.93
N LEU A 78 2.63 6.74 -4.12
CA LEU A 78 3.33 5.45 -4.08
C LEU A 78 4.18 5.25 -5.35
N LEU A 79 5.40 5.80 -5.36
CA LEU A 79 6.30 5.79 -6.51
C LEU A 79 6.55 4.39 -7.10
N PRO A 80 6.81 3.33 -6.31
CA PRO A 80 7.01 1.99 -6.87
C PRO A 80 5.78 1.46 -7.63
N ALA A 81 4.56 1.77 -7.17
CA ALA A 81 3.35 1.38 -7.88
C ALA A 81 3.19 2.14 -9.21
N ARG A 82 3.61 3.41 -9.25
CA ARG A 82 3.60 4.22 -10.47
C ARG A 82 4.58 3.69 -11.51
N GLU A 83 5.79 3.34 -11.08
CA GLU A 83 6.82 2.76 -11.95
C GLU A 83 6.39 1.40 -12.49
N LEU A 84 5.85 0.54 -11.62
CA LEU A 84 5.35 -0.77 -12.03
C LEU A 84 4.14 -0.66 -12.97
N LEU A 85 3.24 0.30 -12.74
CA LEU A 85 2.11 0.55 -13.64
C LEU A 85 2.60 0.88 -15.06
N ALA A 86 3.54 1.81 -15.19
CA ALA A 86 4.09 2.16 -16.50
C ALA A 86 4.72 0.96 -17.22
N ALA A 87 5.41 0.07 -16.48
CA ALA A 87 5.98 -1.14 -17.04
C ALA A 87 4.91 -2.17 -17.48
N VAL A 88 3.81 -2.30 -16.72
CA VAL A 88 2.67 -3.17 -17.08
C VAL A 88 1.91 -2.61 -18.29
N GLU A 89 1.64 -1.31 -18.32
CA GLU A 89 0.96 -0.63 -19.43
C GLU A 89 1.75 -0.78 -20.74
N ALA A 90 3.08 -0.60 -20.69
CA ALA A 90 3.96 -0.84 -21.83
C ALA A 90 3.93 -2.29 -22.35
N ARG A 91 3.82 -3.30 -21.47
CA ARG A 91 3.72 -4.72 -21.87
C ARG A 91 2.36 -5.06 -22.48
N LEU A 92 1.30 -4.41 -22.03
CA LEU A 92 -0.05 -4.59 -22.54
C LEU A 92 -0.35 -3.73 -23.78
N GLY A 93 0.45 -2.70 -24.04
CA GLY A 93 0.24 -1.76 -25.14
C GLY A 93 -0.92 -0.79 -24.89
N VAL A 94 -1.13 -0.38 -23.64
CA VAL A 94 -2.19 0.55 -23.21
C VAL A 94 -1.64 1.81 -22.57
#